data_AF-A0A7X7KTS3-F1
#
_entry.id   AF-A0A7X7KTS3-F1
#
_cell.length_a   1.000
_cell.length_b   1.000
_cell.length_c   1.000
_cell.angle_alpha   90.00
_cell.angle_beta   90.00
_cell.angle_gamma   90.00
#
_symmetry.space_group_name_H-M   'P 1'
#
loop_
_entity.id
_entity.type
_entity.pdbx_description
1 polymer ?
#
loop_
_entity_poly.entity_id
_entity_poly.type
_entity_poly.pdbx_seq_one_letter_code
_entity_poly.pdbx_strand_id
1 'polypeptide(L)'
;MAGGKSRKIPQRMCVSCREMKARKELFRIVLHEGVPVLDERGKTPGRGAYVCRSASCVEQAFGQNRLRHHLKTEMPAALADEVREALAKHEIELEAEASRARGGRVFRISADGKTKTVGDKNESKADT
;
A
#
# COMPACT_ATOMS: atom_id res chain seq x y z
N MET A 1 -8.83 -10.96 34.20
CA MET A 1 -9.77 -11.34 33.12
C MET A 1 -9.62 -10.38 31.94
N ALA A 2 -8.58 -10.50 31.11
CA ALA A 2 -8.41 -9.66 29.92
C ALA A 2 -9.07 -10.34 28.71
N GLY A 3 -10.38 -10.15 28.56
CA GLY A 3 -11.12 -10.60 27.38
C GLY A 3 -10.65 -9.82 26.16
N GLY A 4 -9.74 -10.42 25.37
CA GLY A 4 -9.32 -9.91 24.07
C GLY A 4 -10.51 -9.92 23.12
N LYS A 5 -11.31 -8.85 23.11
CA LYS A 5 -12.32 -8.64 22.07
C LYS A 5 -11.60 -8.64 20.73
N SER A 6 -11.86 -9.67 19.92
CA SER A 6 -11.46 -9.72 18.53
C SER A 6 -11.94 -8.43 17.86
N ARG A 7 -11.01 -7.50 17.63
CA ARG A 7 -11.34 -6.20 17.06
C ARG A 7 -11.82 -6.46 15.64
N LYS A 8 -13.12 -6.29 15.40
CA LYS A 8 -13.69 -6.34 14.05
C LYS A 8 -12.88 -5.43 13.15
N ILE A 9 -12.32 -5.99 12.08
CA ILE A 9 -11.55 -5.21 11.11
C ILE A 9 -12.53 -4.26 10.43
N PRO A 10 -12.34 -2.93 10.53
CA PRO A 10 -13.24 -1.98 9.92
C PRO A 10 -13.20 -2.16 8.39
N GLN A 11 -14.38 -2.35 7.81
CA GLN A 11 -14.59 -2.38 6.37
C GLN A 11 -14.88 -0.96 5.88
N ARG A 12 -14.37 -0.60 4.70
CA ARG A 12 -14.57 0.71 4.07
C ARG A 12 -14.85 0.52 2.59
N MET A 13 -15.63 1.44 2.03
CA MET A 13 -15.97 1.43 0.61
C MET A 13 -14.92 2.19 -0.18
N CYS A 14 -14.42 1.57 -1.25
CA CYS A 14 -13.58 2.27 -2.22
C CYS A 14 -14.42 3.26 -3.04
N VAL A 15 -13.97 4.50 -3.18
CA VAL A 15 -14.66 5.51 -4.01
C VAL A 15 -14.66 5.16 -5.50
N SER A 16 -13.72 4.32 -5.93
CA SER A 16 -13.59 3.90 -7.32
C SER A 16 -14.48 2.71 -7.66
N CYS A 17 -14.16 1.52 -7.15
CA CYS A 17 -14.93 0.32 -7.46
C CYS A 17 -16.22 0.15 -6.64
N ARG A 18 -16.44 0.97 -5.61
CA ARG A 18 -17.61 0.91 -4.69
C ARG A 18 -17.74 -0.40 -3.91
N GLU A 19 -16.69 -1.20 -3.86
CA GLU A 19 -16.65 -2.43 -3.06
C GLU A 19 -16.21 -2.15 -1.63
N MET A 20 -16.74 -2.96 -0.69
CA MET A 20 -16.32 -2.96 0.70
C MET A 20 -15.07 -3.83 0.86
N LYS A 21 -13.99 -3.23 1.40
CA LYS A 21 -12.71 -3.92 1.66
C LYS A 21 -12.20 -3.62 3.05
N ALA A 22 -11.27 -4.45 3.52
CA ALA A 22 -10.64 -4.21 4.80
C ALA A 22 -9.83 -2.91 4.74
N ARG A 23 -9.81 -2.16 5.85
CA ARG A 23 -9.02 -0.92 5.95
C ARG A 23 -7.57 -1.07 5.48
N LYS A 24 -6.95 -2.22 5.69
CA LYS A 24 -5.54 -2.48 5.31
C LYS A 24 -5.31 -2.55 3.81
N GLU A 25 -6.35 -2.81 3.02
CA GLU A 25 -6.27 -2.97 1.56
C GLU A 25 -6.58 -1.66 0.81
N LEU A 26 -6.76 -0.57 1.55
CA LEU A 26 -7.20 0.71 1.02
C LEU A 26 -6.20 1.81 1.42
N PHE A 27 -5.85 2.66 0.47
CA PHE A 27 -5.28 3.97 0.76
C PHE A 27 -6.37 4.91 1.26
N ARG A 28 -6.07 5.70 2.28
CA ARG A 28 -6.94 6.78 2.77
C ARG A 28 -6.34 8.10 2.33
N ILE A 29 -7.10 8.91 1.62
CA ILE A 29 -6.75 10.29 1.26
C ILE A 29 -7.61 11.21 2.11
N VAL A 30 -6.98 12.13 2.83
CA VAL A 30 -7.66 13.03 3.77
C VAL A 30 -7.51 14.46 3.30
N LEU A 31 -8.59 15.23 3.38
CA LEU A 31 -8.51 16.68 3.26
C LEU A 31 -8.17 17.28 4.64
N HIS A 32 -6.94 17.78 4.77
CA HIS A 32 -6.43 18.42 5.98
C HIS A 32 -6.11 19.88 5.66
N GLU A 33 -6.74 20.82 6.37
CA GLU A 33 -6.53 22.27 6.17
C GLU A 33 -6.68 22.74 4.71
N GLY A 34 -7.56 22.08 3.94
CA GLY A 34 -7.79 22.40 2.52
C GLY A 34 -6.82 21.71 1.56
N VAL A 35 -5.81 21.00 2.06
CA VAL A 35 -4.84 20.23 1.27
C VAL A 35 -5.15 18.73 1.33
N PRO A 36 -5.32 18.05 0.19
CA PRO A 36 -5.47 16.60 0.18
C PRO A 36 -4.11 15.92 0.43
N VAL A 37 -4.07 14.99 1.37
CA VAL A 37 -2.86 14.26 1.80
C VAL A 37 -3.12 12.75 1.86
N LEU A 38 -2.10 11.95 1.55
CA LEU A 38 -2.14 10.50 1.74
C LEU A 38 -1.95 10.17 3.23
N ASP A 39 -2.90 9.44 3.83
CA ASP A 39 -2.87 9.04 5.24
C ASP A 39 -2.91 7.51 5.38
N GLU A 40 -1.74 6.88 5.33
CA GLU A 40 -1.62 5.43 5.53
C GLU A 40 -1.94 5.01 6.97
N ARG A 41 -1.65 5.87 7.95
CA ARG A 41 -1.78 5.56 9.38
C ARG A 41 -3.21 5.71 9.89
N GLY A 42 -4.07 6.41 9.16
CA GLY A 42 -5.46 6.69 9.56
C GLY A 42 -5.56 7.62 10.77
N LYS A 43 -4.57 8.48 10.99
CA LYS A 43 -4.51 9.37 12.16
C LYS A 43 -4.87 10.81 11.83
N THR A 44 -4.81 11.19 10.56
CA THR A 44 -5.03 12.57 10.15
C THR A 44 -6.51 12.94 10.33
N PRO A 45 -6.83 14.02 11.06
CA PRO A 45 -8.19 14.52 11.19
C PRO A 45 -8.62 15.18 9.88
N GLY A 46 -9.88 14.97 9.51
CA GLY A 46 -10.46 15.56 8.30
C GLY A 46 -11.35 14.60 7.53
N ARG A 47 -11.90 15.11 6.42
CA ARG A 47 -12.74 14.33 5.51
C ARG A 47 -11.85 13.36 4.74
N GLY A 48 -12.09 12.06 4.91
CA GLY A 48 -11.33 11.00 4.24
C GLY A 48 -12.11 10.30 3.13
N ALA A 49 -11.43 9.97 2.05
CA ALA A 49 -11.87 9.06 0.99
C ALA A 49 -10.95 7.85 0.95
N TYR A 50 -11.48 6.69 0.56
CA TYR A 50 -10.71 5.44 0.48
C TYR A 50 -10.60 4.96 -0.97
N VAL A 51 -9.42 4.49 -1.37
CA VAL A 51 -9.14 3.95 -2.70
C VAL A 51 -8.43 2.60 -2.53
N CYS A 52 -8.75 1.60 -3.35
CA CYS A 52 -8.03 0.32 -3.30
C CYS A 52 -6.54 0.50 -3.59
N ARG A 53 -5.72 -0.35 -2.97
CA ARG A 53 -4.31 -0.57 -3.36
C ARG A 53 -4.23 -1.34 -4.67
N SER A 54 -4.75 -0.75 -5.75
CA SER A 54 -4.79 -1.33 -7.09
C SER A 54 -4.66 -0.22 -8.11
N ALA A 55 -3.80 -0.43 -9.11
CA ALA A 55 -3.54 0.53 -10.17
C ALA A 55 -4.83 1.01 -10.86
N SER A 56 -5.76 0.09 -11.15
CA SER A 56 -7.03 0.44 -11.79
C SER A 56 -7.88 1.39 -10.94
N CYS A 57 -7.92 1.19 -9.63
CA CYS A 57 -8.69 2.03 -8.70
C CYS A 57 -8.03 3.39 -8.50
N VAL A 58 -6.70 3.45 -8.48
CA VAL A 58 -5.92 4.70 -8.38
C VAL A 58 -6.14 5.54 -9.63
N GLU A 59 -5.95 4.96 -10.82
CA GLU A 59 -6.13 5.65 -12.09
C GLU A 59 -7.57 6.16 -12.26
N GLN A 60 -8.58 5.37 -11.87
CA GLN A 60 -9.95 5.84 -11.88
C GLN A 60 -10.24 6.92 -10.81
N ALA A 61 -9.59 6.85 -9.65
CA ALA A 61 -9.82 7.80 -8.55
C ALA A 61 -9.36 9.22 -8.94
N PHE A 62 -8.18 9.32 -9.56
CA PHE A 62 -7.59 10.56 -10.03
C PHE A 62 -8.10 10.95 -11.42
N GLY A 63 -8.10 10.03 -12.39
CA GLY A 63 -8.46 10.30 -13.79
C GLY A 63 -9.94 10.59 -14.03
N GLN A 64 -10.84 10.06 -13.21
CA GLN A 64 -12.29 10.35 -13.29
C GLN A 64 -12.75 11.38 -12.25
N ASN A 65 -11.83 12.12 -11.61
CA ASN A 65 -12.15 13.15 -10.61
C ASN A 65 -13.02 12.65 -9.43
N ARG A 66 -13.02 11.35 -9.13
CA ARG A 66 -13.85 10.80 -8.04
C ARG A 66 -13.43 11.37 -6.70
N LEU A 67 -12.13 11.49 -6.46
CA LEU A 67 -11.61 12.11 -5.25
C LEU A 67 -12.00 13.58 -5.12
N ARG A 68 -11.97 14.33 -6.22
CA ARG A 68 -12.42 15.73 -6.27
C ARG A 68 -13.89 15.87 -5.86
N HIS A 69 -14.77 14.99 -6.35
CA HIS A 69 -16.18 15.00 -5.96
C HIS A 69 -16.39 14.64 -4.48
N HIS A 70 -15.66 13.66 -3.96
CA HIS A 70 -15.81 13.22 -2.56
C HIS A 70 -15.20 14.20 -1.55
N LEU A 71 -14.00 14.71 -1.84
CA LEU A 71 -13.25 15.62 -0.97
C LEU A 71 -13.59 17.09 -1.22
N LYS A 72 -14.27 17.42 -2.32
CA LYS A 72 -14.65 18.80 -2.72
C LYS A 72 -13.45 19.73 -2.87
N THR A 73 -12.34 19.21 -3.41
CA THR A 73 -11.10 19.96 -3.62
C THR A 73 -10.35 19.45 -4.85
N GLU A 74 -9.48 20.27 -5.42
CA GLU A 74 -8.62 19.88 -6.53
C GLU A 74 -7.57 18.86 -6.08
N MET A 75 -7.28 17.88 -6.94
CA MET A 75 -6.26 16.87 -6.67
C MET A 75 -4.95 17.30 -7.33
N PRO A 76 -3.91 17.67 -6.56
CA PRO A 76 -2.62 18.02 -7.13
C PRO A 76 -1.96 16.79 -7.76
N ALA A 77 -1.28 16.98 -8.88
CA ALA A 77 -0.55 15.89 -9.56
C ALA A 77 0.47 15.21 -8.64
N ALA A 78 1.13 15.98 -7.77
CA ALA A 78 2.07 15.46 -6.78
C ALA A 78 1.46 14.40 -5.85
N LEU A 79 0.19 14.54 -5.45
CA LEU A 79 -0.50 13.53 -4.64
C LEU A 79 -0.78 12.26 -5.44
N ALA A 80 -1.09 12.38 -6.73
CA ALA A 80 -1.29 11.21 -7.59
C ALA A 80 0.00 10.40 -7.72
N ASP A 81 1.14 11.07 -7.90
CA ASP A 81 2.45 10.43 -7.97
C ASP A 81 2.84 9.79 -6.64
N GLU A 82 2.60 10.47 -5.51
CA GLU A 82 2.80 9.92 -4.17
C GLU A 82 1.99 8.62 -3.96
N VAL A 83 0.72 8.61 -4.36
CA VAL A 83 -0.13 7.41 -4.25
C VAL A 83 0.35 6.27 -5.15
N ARG A 84 0.82 6.57 -6.37
CA ARG A 84 1.40 5.55 -7.27
C ARG A 84 2.69 4.98 -6.71
N GLU A 85 3.56 5.81 -6.15
CA GLU A 85 4.79 5.35 -5.51
C GLU A 85 4.49 4.48 -4.29
N ALA A 86 3.51 4.87 -3.47
CA ALA A 86 3.04 4.06 -2.34
C ALA A 86 2.46 2.71 -2.78
N LEU A 87 1.76 2.67 -3.93
CA LEU A 87 1.28 1.42 -4.52
C LEU A 87 2.44 0.51 -4.92
N ALA A 88 3.43 1.03 -5.64
CA ALA A 88 4.59 0.26 -6.07
C ALA A 88 5.38 -0.31 -4.87
N LYS A 89 5.58 0.49 -3.82
CA LYS A 89 6.19 0.04 -2.56
C LYS A 89 5.43 -1.11 -1.93
N HIS A 90 4.10 -1.00 -1.87
CA HIS A 90 3.25 -2.04 -1.29
C HIS A 90 3.28 -3.34 -2.12
N GLU A 91 3.32 -3.27 -3.44
CA GLU A 91 3.45 -4.44 -4.31
C GLU A 91 4.78 -5.18 -4.05
N ILE A 92 5.89 -4.45 -3.94
CA ILE A 92 7.21 -5.01 -3.59
C ILE A 92 7.19 -5.66 -2.19
N GLU A 93 6.57 -5.02 -1.21
CA GLU A 93 6.45 -5.57 0.15
C GLU A 93 5.69 -6.91 0.15
N LEU A 94 4.56 -6.98 -0.56
CA LEU A 94 3.78 -8.20 -0.71
C LEU A 94 4.57 -9.31 -1.40
N GLU A 95 5.32 -8.99 -2.46
CA GLU A 95 6.18 -9.96 -3.15
C GLU A 95 7.30 -10.49 -2.25
N ALA A 96 7.93 -9.60 -1.47
CA ALA A 96 9.00 -9.95 -0.55
C ALA A 96 8.48 -10.81 0.61
N GLU A 97 7.28 -10.52 1.14
CA GLU A 97 6.61 -11.36 2.14
C GLU A 97 6.22 -12.73 1.57
N ALA A 98 5.66 -12.77 0.36
CA ALA A 98 5.30 -14.02 -0.31
C ALA A 98 6.52 -14.90 -0.65
N SER A 99 7.66 -14.29 -1.00
CA SER A 99 8.93 -15.00 -1.17
C SER A 99 9.39 -15.65 0.13
N ARG A 100 9.38 -14.90 1.25
CA ARG A 100 9.74 -15.41 2.59
C ARG A 100 8.82 -16.54 3.05
N ALA A 101 7.51 -16.41 2.82
CA ALA A 101 6.52 -17.41 3.22
C ALA A 101 6.67 -18.74 2.46
N ARG A 102 7.18 -18.70 1.22
CA ARG A 102 7.44 -19.90 0.39
C ARG A 102 8.83 -20.51 0.62
N GLY A 103 9.60 -20.03 1.60
CA GLY A 103 11.00 -20.42 1.78
C GLY A 103 11.91 -19.97 0.62
N GLY A 104 11.46 -19.02 -0.20
CA GLY A 104 12.18 -18.50 -1.34
C GLY A 104 13.27 -17.52 -0.93
N ARG A 105 14.44 -17.63 -1.59
CA ARG A 105 15.54 -16.66 -1.48
C ARG A 105 15.06 -15.28 -1.94
N VAL A 106 15.20 -14.27 -1.09
CA VAL A 106 14.96 -12.87 -1.48
C VAL A 106 16.11 -12.43 -2.39
N PHE A 107 15.81 -12.22 -3.67
CA PHE A 107 16.75 -11.61 -4.60
C PHE A 107 16.91 -10.13 -4.22
N ARG A 108 18.14 -9.69 -3.92
CA ARG A 108 18.43 -8.25 -3.80
C ARG A 108 18.43 -7.64 -5.20
N ILE A 109 17.47 -6.76 -5.45
CA ILE A 109 17.44 -5.94 -6.67
C ILE A 109 18.39 -4.75 -6.44
N SER A 110 19.47 -4.66 -7.22
CA SER A 110 20.30 -3.44 -7.26
C SER A 110 19.61 -2.38 -8.13
N ALA A 111 19.83 -1.10 -7.84
CA ALA A 111 19.20 0.05 -8.52
C ALA A 111 19.40 0.07 -10.05
N ASP A 112 20.35 -0.69 -10.58
CA ASP A 112 20.67 -0.80 -12.01
C ASP A 112 20.00 -1.97 -12.75
N GLY A 113 19.02 -2.64 -12.15
CA GLY A 113 18.30 -3.75 -12.80
C GLY A 113 19.13 -5.02 -13.08
N LYS A 114 20.40 -5.07 -12.68
CA LYS A 114 21.22 -6.29 -12.74
C LYS A 114 21.02 -7.15 -11.49
N THR A 115 20.51 -8.35 -11.71
CA THR A 115 20.41 -9.40 -10.69
C THR A 115 21.81 -9.88 -10.31
N LYS A 116 22.17 -9.74 -9.02
CA LYS A 116 23.34 -10.43 -8.45
C LYS A 116 22.88 -11.37 -7.35
N THR A 117 23.22 -12.64 -7.50
CA THR A 117 23.09 -13.65 -6.45
C THR A 117 24.11 -13.34 -5.35
N VAL A 118 23.67 -13.11 -4.11
CA VAL A 118 24.57 -13.19 -2.95
C VAL A 118 24.71 -14.67 -2.63
N GLY A 119 25.88 -15.23 -2.96
CA GLY A 119 26.28 -16.57 -2.54
C GLY A 119 27.13 -16.47 -1.28
N ASP A 120 26.61 -16.97 -0.16
CA ASP A 120 27.46 -17.35 0.96
C ASP A 120 28.07 -18.71 0.66
N LYS A 121 29.37 -18.71 0.31
CA LYS A 121 30.22 -19.86 0.55
C LYS A 121 30.39 -19.96 2.07
N ASN A 122 29.80 -20.97 2.69
CA ASN A 122 30.58 -21.71 3.69
C ASN A 122 30.24 -23.19 3.61
N GLU A 123 31.20 -23.93 3.09
CA GLU A 123 31.20 -25.38 2.94
C GLU A 123 31.04 -26.02 4.31
N SER A 124 29.98 -26.80 4.47
CA SER A 124 29.89 -27.79 5.53
C SER A 124 30.80 -28.94 5.13
N LYS A 125 31.90 -29.16 5.85
CA LYS A 125 32.52 -30.48 5.96
C LYS A 125 32.69 -30.81 7.44
N ALA A 126 31.73 -31.59 7.93
CA ALA A 126 31.92 -32.53 9.01
C ALA A 126 32.71 -33.75 8.50
N ASP A 127 33.18 -34.56 9.45
CA ASP A 127 33.76 -35.90 9.33
C ASP A 127 35.26 -36.02 8.99
N THR A 128 36.11 -35.98 10.03
CA THR A 128 36.82 -37.17 10.58
C THR A 128 37.39 -36.83 11.95
#